data_AF-A0A7C1ZBI0-F1
#
_entry.id   AF-A0A7C1ZBI0-F1
#
_cell.length_a   1.000
_cell.length_b   1.000
_cell.length_c   1.000
_cell.angle_alpha   90.00
_cell.angle_beta   90.00
_cell.angle_gamma   90.00
#
_symmetry.space_group_name_H-M   'P 1'
#
loop_
_entity.id
_entity.type
_entity.pdbx_description
1 polymer ?
#
loop_
_entity_poly.entity_id
_entity_poly.type
_entity_poly.pdbx_seq_one_letter_code
_entity_poly.pdbx_strand_id
1 'polypeptide(L)' 'MQIRRKAETPEKTEIRLKLYADELILSIDKTSCIKCDICSIVCPQNAIWVESSPDGIPDIC' A
#
# COMPACT_ATOMS: atom_id res chain seq x y z
N MET A 1 -7.73 -4.77 21.93
CA MET A 1 -6.78 -3.73 21.49
C MET A 1 -6.04 -4.27 20.26
N GLN A 2 -6.44 -3.90 19.05
CA GLN A 2 -5.79 -4.39 17.83
C GLN A 2 -4.62 -3.45 17.48
N ILE A 3 -3.40 -3.95 17.58
CA ILE A 3 -2.18 -3.16 17.30
C ILE A 3 -1.89 -3.30 15.80
N ARG A 4 -2.18 -2.25 15.02
CA ARG A 4 -1.78 -2.13 13.61
C ARG A 4 -0.36 -1.58 13.55
N ARG A 5 0.54 -2.25 12.84
CA ARG A 5 1.90 -1.75 12.56
C ARG A 5 2.13 -1.68 11.05
N LYS A 6 2.55 -0.50 10.58
CA LYS A 6 3.04 -0.29 9.22
C LYS A 6 4.57 -0.32 9.24
N ALA A 7 5.16 -1.03 8.28
CA ALA A 7 6.59 -0.99 7.97
C ALA A 7 6.74 -0.61 6.49
N GLU A 8 7.64 0.32 6.21
CA GLU A 8 7.86 0.82 4.85
C GLU A 8 9.36 0.79 4.56
N THR A 9 9.72 0.02 3.53
CA THR A 9 11.07 -0.05 2.97
C THR A 9 11.03 0.46 1.53
N PRO A 10 12.19 0.77 0.91
CA PRO A 10 12.24 1.16 -0.50
C PRO A 10 11.72 0.07 -1.44
N GLU A 11 11.84 -1.20 -1.05
CA GLU A 11 11.43 -2.35 -1.87
C GLU A 11 10.01 -2.84 -1.54
N LYS A 12 9.49 -2.60 -0.33
CA LYS A 12 8.23 -3.21 0.12
C LYS A 12 7.51 -2.34 1.15
N THR A 13 6.18 -2.31 1.08
CA THR A 13 5.33 -1.77 2.15
C THR A 13 4.54 -2.90 2.76
N GLU A 14 4.62 -3.07 4.08
CA GLU A 14 3.90 -4.11 4.82
C GLU A 14 3.03 -3.52 5.94
N ILE A 15 1.82 -4.04 6.07
CA ILE A 15 0.91 -3.77 7.18
C ILE A 15 0.63 -5.08 7.89
N ARG A 16 0.86 -5.10 9.20
CA ARG A 16 0.63 -6.27 10.05
C ARG A 16 -0.48 -5.98 11.05
N LEU A 17 -1.44 -6.89 11.12
CA LEU A 17 -2.55 -6.85 12.04
C LEU A 17 -2.53 -8.12 12.88
N LYS A 18 -2.28 -7.97 14.18
CA LYS A 18 -2.41 -9.05 15.16
C LYS A 18 -3.88 -9.18 15.55
N LEU A 19 -4.49 -10.29 15.14
CA LEU A 19 -5.82 -10.69 15.57
C LEU A 19 -5.69 -11.66 16.76
N TYR A 20 -6.82 -12.14 17.27
CA TYR A 20 -6.85 -13.05 18.42
C TYR A 20 -6.29 -14.45 18.09
N ALA A 21 -6.66 -14.99 16.92
CA ALA A 21 -6.26 -16.33 16.48
C ALA A 21 -5.27 -16.32 15.32
N ASP A 22 -5.16 -15.20 14.59
CA ASP A 22 -4.41 -15.12 13.32
C ASP A 22 -3.54 -13.86 13.24
N GLU A 23 -2.55 -13.90 12.35
CA GLU A 23 -1.80 -12.72 11.92
C GLU A 23 -2.08 -12.45 10.44
N LEU A 24 -2.66 -11.27 10.15
CA LEU A 24 -2.87 -10.82 8.78
C LEU A 24 -1.72 -9.91 8.36
N ILE A 25 -1.10 -10.24 7.23
CA ILE A 25 -0.04 -9.46 6.61
C ILE A 25 -0.51 -9.02 5.22
N LEU A 26 -0.60 -7.71 5.03
CA LEU A 26 -0.83 -7.09 3.72
C LEU A 26 0.50 -6.53 3.25
N SER A 27 0.91 -6.86 2.03
CA SER A 27 2.17 -6.36 1.48
C SER A 27 2.08 -5.92 0.04
N ILE A 28 2.71 -4.80 -0.27
CA ILE A 28 2.92 -4.29 -1.62
C ILE A 28 4.42 -4.36 -1.90
N ASP A 29 4.79 -5.08 -2.94
CA ASP A 29 6.14 -5.12 -3.47
C ASP A 29 6.32 -3.97 -4.47
N LYS A 30 7.23 -3.04 -4.15
CA LYS A 30 7.51 -1.85 -4.95
C LYS A 30 8.34 -2.17 -6.19
N THR A 31 9.00 -3.33 -6.24
CA THR A 31 9.78 -3.76 -7.40
C THR A 31 8.91 -4.27 -8.55
N SER A 32 7.78 -4.92 -8.21
CA SER A 32 6.77 -5.36 -9.17
C SER A 32 5.62 -4.36 -9.38
N CYS A 33 5.56 -3.30 -8.58
CA CYS A 33 4.53 -2.26 -8.67
C CYS A 33 4.68 -1.42 -9.95
N ILE A 34 3.68 -1.48 -10.82
CA ILE A 34 3.61 -0.66 -12.04
C ILE A 34 3.08 0.77 -11.82
N LYS A 35 2.86 1.18 -10.56
CA LYS A 35 2.33 2.50 -10.18
C LYS A 35 0.98 2.86 -10.83
N CYS A 36 0.02 1.92 -10.81
CA CYS A 36 -1.31 2.12 -11.38
C CYS A 36 -2.33 2.83 -10.45
N ASP A 37 -1.90 3.30 -9.28
CA ASP A 37 -2.69 4.02 -8.27
C ASP A 37 -3.92 3.32 -7.66
N ILE A 38 -4.35 2.17 -8.16
CA ILE A 38 -5.52 1.43 -7.68
C ILE A 38 -5.44 1.20 -6.16
N CYS A 39 -4.29 0.75 -5.66
CA CYS A 39 -4.11 0.47 -4.23
C CYS A 39 -4.22 1.72 -3.35
N SER A 40 -3.89 2.90 -3.88
CA SER A 40 -4.05 4.19 -3.21
C SER A 40 -5.52 4.61 -3.16
N ILE A 41 -6.22 4.49 -4.30
CA ILE A 41 -7.63 4.88 -4.45
C ILE A 41 -8.55 4.01 -3.59
N VAL A 42 -8.34 2.69 -3.59
CA VAL A 42 -9.24 1.76 -2.89
C VAL A 42 -8.98 1.67 -1.39
N CYS A 43 -7.86 2.23 -0.88
CA CYS A 43 -7.50 2.09 0.52
C CYS A 43 -8.36 3.01 1.41
N PRO A 44 -9.28 2.48 2.25
CA PRO A 44 -10.17 3.30 3.07
C PRO A 44 -9.45 4.03 4.21
N GLN A 45 -8.19 3.71 4.44
CA GLN A 45 -7.35 4.30 5.49
C GLN A 45 -6.30 5.25 4.91
N ASN A 46 -6.26 5.42 3.58
CA ASN A 46 -5.23 6.21 2.89
C ASN A 46 -3.81 5.86 3.37
N ALA A 47 -3.56 4.57 3.61
CA ALA A 47 -2.31 4.09 4.20
C ALA A 47 -1.16 3.99 3.19
N ILE A 48 -1.49 4.08 1.90
CA ILE A 48 -0.61 3.88 0.76
C ILE A 48 -0.71 5.12 -0.12
N TRP A 49 0.45 5.62 -0.55
CA TRP A 49 0.58 6.71 -1.52
C TRP A 49 1.53 6.25 -2.61
N VAL A 50 1.19 6.53 -3.86
CA VAL A 50 2.03 6.24 -5.02
C VAL A 50 2.55 7.59 -5.51
N GLU A 51 3.87 7.76 -5.53
CA GLU A 51 4.49 8.94 -6.11
C GLU A 51 4.45 8.81 -7.64
N SER A 52 3.58 9.59 -8.27
CA SER A 52 3.52 9.74 -9.72
C SER A 52 4.83 10.37 -10.22
N SER A 53 5.47 9.75 -11.21
CA SER A 53 6.51 10.40 -12.00
C SER A 53 5.96 11.70 -12.65
N PRO A 54 6.79 12.71 -12.93
CA PRO A 54 6.37 14.06 -13.35
C PRO A 54 5.69 14.15 -14.73
N ASP A 55 5.52 13.02 -15.42
CA ASP A 55 4.90 12.95 -16.73
C ASP A 55 3.38 12.85 -16.54
N GLY A 56 2.78 13.97 -16.14
CA GLY A 56 1.34 14.13 -15.90
C GLY A 56 0.50 13.92 -17.15
N ILE A 57 0.30 12.67 -17.53
CA ILE A 57 -0.70 12.26 -18.52
C ILE A 57 -1.85 11.61 -17.75
N PRO A 58 -3.00 12.30 -17.60
CA PRO A 58 -4.19 11.71 -17.03
C PRO A 58 -4.89 10.95 -18.15
N ASP A 59 -4.56 9.68 -18.37
CA ASP A 59 -5.32 8.84 -19.28
C ASP A 59 -6.35 8.01 -18.49
N ILE A 60 -7.56 8.59 -18.46
CA ILE A 60 -8.85 7.94 -18.67
C ILE A 60 -9.22 6.84 -17.62
N CYS A 61 -10.13 7.06 -16.68
CA CYS A 61 -11.46 7.68 -16.74
C CYS A 61 -11.79 8.47 -15.46
#